data_AF-A0A9X3CSG1-F1
#
_entry.id   AF-A0A9X3CSG1-F1
#
_cell.length_a   1.000
_cell.length_b   1.000
_cell.length_c   1.000
_cell.angle_alpha   90.00
_cell.angle_beta   90.00
_cell.angle_gamma   90.00
#
_symmetry.space_group_name_H-M   'P 1'
#
loop_
_entity.id
_entity.type
_entity.pdbx_description
1 polymer ?
#
loop_
_entity_poly.entity_id
_entity_poly.type
_entity_poly.pdbx_seq_one_letter_code
_entity_poly.pdbx_strand_id
1 'polypeptide(L)'
;MHFHQQPGMKNRYYDLAREAAELERNQEYQKAAIAWKRVSDIATKSINIKWAENRHEFCLKYKPITSSPKRGRPKTQDVTT
;
A
#
# COMPACT_ATOMS: atom_id res chain seq x y z
N MET A 1 -33.79 14.50 3.09
CA MET A 1 -32.44 13.93 2.85
C MET A 1 -31.84 14.66 1.66
N HIS A 2 -31.15 15.79 1.85
CA HIS A 2 -30.50 16.47 0.73
C HIS A 2 -29.14 16.99 1.21
N PHE A 3 -28.14 16.12 1.09
CA PHE A 3 -26.75 16.54 1.18
C PHE A 3 -26.47 17.42 -0.03
N HIS A 4 -26.35 18.72 0.20
CA HIS A 4 -25.78 19.65 -0.77
C HIS A 4 -24.31 19.27 -0.99
N GLN A 5 -24.05 18.34 -1.88
CA GLN A 5 -22.71 18.10 -2.38
C GLN A 5 -22.43 19.17 -3.44
N GLN A 6 -21.86 20.29 -2.98
CA GLN A 6 -21.48 21.39 -3.85
C GLN A 6 -20.42 20.95 -4.89
N PRO A 7 -20.50 21.42 -6.15
CA PRO A 7 -19.52 21.14 -7.18
C PRO A 7 -18.33 22.11 -7.05
N GLY A 8 -17.16 21.62 -6.62
CA GLY A 8 -16.02 22.52 -6.40
C GLY A 8 -14.68 21.81 -6.45
N MET A 9 -14.04 21.81 -7.63
CA MET A 9 -12.73 21.23 -7.93
C MET A 9 -12.57 19.75 -7.55
N LYS A 10 -12.69 18.86 -8.54
CA LYS A 10 -12.21 17.47 -8.46
C LYS A 10 -10.73 17.48 -8.11
N ASN A 11 -10.39 17.42 -6.84
CA ASN A 11 -9.02 17.30 -6.43
C ASN A 11 -8.62 15.85 -6.62
N ARG A 12 -8.16 15.56 -7.85
CA ARG A 12 -7.80 14.22 -8.35
C ARG A 12 -6.89 13.45 -7.38
N TYR A 13 -6.09 14.18 -6.60
CA TYR A 13 -5.31 13.65 -5.49
C TYR A 13 -6.18 12.97 -4.42
N TYR A 14 -7.20 13.67 -3.90
CA TYR A 14 -8.03 13.16 -2.80
C TYR A 14 -8.90 11.98 -3.23
N ASP A 15 -9.38 11.98 -4.48
CA ASP A 15 -10.17 10.85 -4.99
C ASP A 15 -9.31 9.59 -5.15
N LEU A 16 -8.11 9.72 -5.74
CA LEU A 16 -7.18 8.59 -5.86
C LEU A 16 -6.64 8.14 -4.50
N ALA A 17 -6.41 9.06 -3.55
CA ALA A 17 -6.02 8.71 -2.20
C ALA A 17 -7.13 7.97 -1.43
N ARG A 18 -8.40 8.33 -1.67
CA ARG A 18 -9.56 7.62 -1.10
C ARG A 18 -9.64 6.20 -1.65
N GLU A 19 -9.52 6.03 -2.96
CA GLU A 19 -9.50 4.71 -3.62
C GLU A 19 -8.34 3.85 -3.10
N ALA A 20 -7.14 4.42 -2.99
CA ALA A 20 -5.98 3.72 -2.43
C ALA A 20 -6.22 3.24 -0.98
N ALA A 21 -6.82 4.09 -0.14
CA ALA A 21 -7.17 3.74 1.23
C ALA A 21 -8.27 2.66 1.30
N GLU A 22 -9.21 2.63 0.36
CA GLU A 22 -10.22 1.56 0.26
C GLU A 22 -9.59 0.21 -0.05
N LEU A 23 -8.63 0.17 -0.97
CA LEU A 23 -7.87 -1.04 -1.29
C LEU A 23 -7.09 -1.56 -0.08
N GLU A 24 -6.52 -0.68 0.74
CA GLU A 24 -5.86 -1.07 1.99
C GLU A 24 -6.85 -1.68 2.99
N ARG A 25 -8.05 -1.10 3.13
CA ARG A 25 -9.11 -1.64 4.00
C ARG A 25 -9.57 -3.02 3.54
N ASN A 26 -9.57 -3.25 2.22
CA ASN A 26 -9.90 -4.54 1.62
C ASN A 26 -8.72 -5.54 1.65
N GLN A 27 -7.60 -5.19 2.28
CA GLN A 27 -6.36 -5.99 2.34
C GLN A 27 -5.75 -6.27 0.96
N GLU A 28 -6.11 -5.49 -0.05
CA GLU A 28 -5.58 -5.58 -1.41
C GLU A 28 -4.28 -4.77 -1.54
N TYR A 29 -3.30 -5.06 -0.67
CA TYR A 29 -2.10 -4.23 -0.50
C TYR A 29 -1.29 -4.06 -1.79
N GLN A 30 -1.23 -5.07 -2.68
CA GLN A 30 -0.57 -4.90 -3.97
C GLN A 30 -1.25 -3.85 -4.85
N LYS A 31 -2.59 -3.86 -4.91
CA LYS A 31 -3.35 -2.86 -5.68
C LYS A 31 -3.27 -1.49 -5.00
N ALA A 32 -3.33 -1.45 -3.68
CA ALA A 32 -3.15 -0.23 -2.90
C ALA A 32 -1.77 0.41 -3.16
N ALA A 33 -0.70 -0.39 -3.23
CA ALA A 33 0.63 0.11 -3.55
C ALA A 33 0.65 0.84 -4.90
N ILE A 34 0.05 0.25 -5.94
CA ILE A 34 -0.02 0.85 -7.27
C ILE A 34 -0.83 2.15 -7.23
N ALA A 35 -1.95 2.16 -6.51
CA ALA A 35 -2.78 3.35 -6.34
C ALA A 35 -2.02 4.48 -5.62
N TRP A 36 -1.32 4.18 -4.52
CA TRP A 36 -0.49 5.15 -3.80
C TRP A 36 0.66 5.70 -4.64
N LYS A 37 1.26 4.88 -5.51
CA LYS A 37 2.27 5.38 -6.45
C LYS A 37 1.69 6.41 -7.42
N ARG A 38 0.50 6.16 -7.95
CA ARG A 38 -0.20 7.14 -8.81
C ARG A 38 -0.53 8.42 -8.05
N VAL A 39 -0.92 8.31 -6.76
CA VAL A 39 -1.17 9.46 -5.90
C VAL A 39 0.08 10.31 -5.71
N SER A 40 1.26 9.68 -5.52
CA SER A 40 2.53 10.44 -5.42
C SER A 40 2.85 11.16 -6.72
N ASP A 41 2.58 10.54 -7.87
CA ASP A 41 2.94 11.10 -9.18
C ASP A 41 2.10 12.33 -9.55
N ILE A 42 0.87 12.45 -9.03
CA ILE A 42 -0.01 13.61 -9.28
C ILE A 42 0.02 14.64 -8.15
N ALA A 43 0.68 14.33 -7.02
CA ALA A 43 0.75 15.23 -5.89
C ALA A 43 1.71 16.38 -6.18
N THR A 44 1.27 17.61 -5.92
CA THR A 44 2.10 18.81 -6.13
C THR A 44 2.84 19.23 -4.87
N LYS A 45 2.29 18.91 -3.68
CA LYS A 45 2.92 19.22 -2.39
C LYS A 45 3.86 18.11 -1.99
N SER A 46 5.10 18.45 -1.64
CA SER A 46 6.12 17.49 -1.18
C SER A 46 5.65 16.62 -0.02
N ILE A 47 4.87 17.16 0.92
CA ILE A 47 4.28 16.40 2.03
C ILE A 47 3.33 15.31 1.55
N ASN A 48 2.55 15.58 0.50
CA ASN A 48 1.60 14.63 -0.06
C ASN A 48 2.32 13.54 -0.88
N ILE A 49 3.37 13.93 -1.62
CA ILE A 49 4.26 12.99 -2.33
C ILE A 49 4.86 12.01 -1.31
N LYS A 50 5.52 12.53 -0.28
CA LYS A 50 6.17 11.72 0.76
C LYS A 50 5.18 10.81 1.49
N TRP A 51 3.98 11.33 1.79
CA TRP A 51 2.92 10.52 2.39
C TRP A 51 2.56 9.33 1.49
N ALA A 52 2.31 9.58 0.20
CA ALA A 52 1.94 8.55 -0.76
C ALA A 52 3.08 7.54 -1.00
N GLU A 53 4.33 7.98 -1.06
CA GLU A 53 5.51 7.11 -1.17
C GLU A 53 5.65 6.18 0.05
N ASN A 54 5.50 6.72 1.27
CA ASN A 54 5.53 5.92 2.49
C ASN A 54 4.43 4.83 2.49
N ARG A 55 3.22 5.17 2.02
CA ARG A 55 2.11 4.21 1.91
C ARG A 55 2.36 3.17 0.82
N HIS A 56 2.91 3.58 -0.31
CA HIS A 56 3.34 2.68 -1.37
C HIS A 56 4.35 1.64 -0.84
N GLU A 57 5.39 2.08 -0.15
CA GLU A 57 6.38 1.18 0.46
C GLU A 57 5.77 0.25 1.51
N PHE A 58 4.88 0.77 2.37
CA PHE A 58 4.18 -0.03 3.36
C PHE A 58 3.39 -1.16 2.70
N CYS A 59 2.62 -0.83 1.68
CA CYS A 59 1.80 -1.79 0.95
C CYS A 59 2.64 -2.85 0.21
N LEU A 60 3.82 -2.49 -0.31
CA LEU A 60 4.76 -3.45 -0.90
C LEU A 60 5.43 -4.37 0.15
N LYS A 61 5.71 -3.83 1.34
CA LYS A 61 6.32 -4.58 2.45
C LYS A 61 5.30 -5.46 3.18
N TYR A 62 4.01 -5.14 3.08
CA TYR A 62 2.95 -5.95 3.68
C TYR A 62 2.88 -7.32 3.00
N LYS A 63 3.53 -8.29 3.63
CA LYS A 63 3.41 -9.70 3.30
C LYS A 63 2.46 -10.31 4.33
N PRO A 64 1.30 -10.86 3.93
CA PRO A 64 0.49 -11.61 4.86
C PRO A 64 1.36 -12.74 5.45
N ILE A 65 1.22 -12.98 6.76
CA ILE A 65 1.99 -13.95 7.55
C ILE A 65 1.85 -15.39 7.00
N THR A 66 0.98 -15.59 5.99
CA THR A 66 0.78 -16.84 5.26
C THR A 66 1.94 -17.23 4.36
N SER A 67 2.87 -16.32 4.02
CA SER A 67 4.16 -16.75 3.44
C SER A 67 4.99 -17.39 4.54
N SER A 68 4.78 -18.69 4.75
CA SER A 68 5.51 -19.49 5.72
C SER A 68 7.00 -19.16 5.63
N PRO A 69 7.70 -18.93 6.76
CA PRO A 69 9.15 -18.85 6.71
C PRO A 69 9.63 -20.15 6.08
N LYS A 70 10.37 -20.06 4.97
CA LYS A 70 11.19 -21.17 4.50
C LYS A 70 12.22 -21.43 5.60
N ARG A 71 11.82 -22.16 6.65
CA ARG A 71 12.73 -22.81 7.59
C ARG A 71 13.46 -23.88 6.78
N GLY A 72 14.49 -23.45 6.04
CA GLY A 72 15.56 -24.34 5.66
C GLY A 72 16.23 -24.77 6.94
N ARG A 73 15.74 -25.87 7.55
CA ARG A 73 16.46 -26.58 8.61
C ARG A 73 17.80 -27.01 7.99
N PRO A 74 18.96 -26.54 8.48
CA PRO A 74 20.22 -27.17 8.11
C PRO A 74 20.12 -28.63 8.54
N LYS A 75 20.28 -29.54 7.57
CA LYS A 75 20.35 -30.97 7.84
C LYS A 75 21.65 -31.18 8.63
N THR A 76 21.53 -31.44 9.93
CA THR A 76 22.66 -31.92 10.74
C THR A 76 23.21 -33.17 10.04
N GLN A 77 24.37 -33.05 9.40
CA GLN A 77 25.14 -34.20 8.99
C GLN A 77 25.83 -34.70 10.24
N ASP A 78 25.34 -35.83 10.73
CA ASP A 78 26.04 -36.69 11.67
C ASP A 78 27.38 -37.06 11.02
N VAL A 79 28.48 -36.53 11.55
CA VAL A 79 29.82 -37.04 11.24
C VAL A 79 30.16 -37.98 12.39
N THR A 80 29.84 -39.24 12.17
CA THR A 80 30.47 -40.36 12.87
C THR A 80 31.80 -40.60 12.19
N THR A 81 32.93 -40.38 12.89
CA THR A 81 34.17 -41.18 12.79
C THR A 81 35.07 -40.79 13.97
#